data_AF-U6DMT0-F1
#
_entry.id   AF-U6DMT0-F1
#
_cell.length_a   1.000
_cell.length_b   1.000
_cell.length_c   1.000
_cell.angle_alpha   90.00
_cell.angle_beta   90.00
_cell.angle_gamma   90.00
#
_symmetry.space_group_name_H-M   'P 1'
#
loop_
_entity.id
_entity.type
_entity.pdbx_description
1 polymer ?
#
loop_
_entity_poly.entity_id
_entity_poly.type
_entity_poly.pdbx_seq_one_letter_code
_entity_poly.pdbx_strand_id
1 'polypeptide(L)'
;MTDSATANGDDRDPEIELFVKAGIDGESIGNCPFSQRLFMILWLKGVVFNVTTVDLKRKPADLHNLAPGTHPPFLTFNGDVKTDVNKIEEFLEETLAPEKY
;
A
#
# COMPACT_ATOMS: atom_id res chain seq x y z
N MET A 1 -1.52 -9.47 41.89
CA MET A 1 -2.97 -9.28 41.69
C MET A 1 -3.16 -8.16 40.69
N THR A 2 -3.32 -8.49 39.42
CA THR A 2 -4.19 -7.82 38.44
C THR A 2 -4.25 -8.78 37.26
N ASP A 3 -5.33 -9.55 37.25
CA ASP A 3 -5.76 -10.41 36.16
C ASP A 3 -7.00 -9.73 35.52
N SER A 4 -7.26 -10.02 34.24
CA SER A 4 -8.47 -9.72 33.46
C SER A 4 -8.67 -8.26 33.01
N ALA A 5 -9.09 -7.90 31.79
CA ALA A 5 -9.52 -8.54 30.54
C ALA A 5 -9.37 -7.42 29.45
N THR A 6 -9.47 -7.59 28.12
CA THR A 6 -10.61 -8.11 27.35
C THR A 6 -10.31 -8.00 25.83
N ALA A 7 -10.90 -8.91 25.04
CA ALA A 7 -11.15 -8.85 23.59
C ALA A 7 -10.01 -9.15 22.60
N ASN A 8 -9.98 -10.40 22.13
CA ASN A 8 -9.51 -10.73 20.78
C ASN A 8 -10.53 -10.16 19.77
N GLY A 9 -10.08 -9.18 18.99
CA GLY A 9 -10.72 -8.58 17.82
C GLY A 9 -9.65 -7.71 17.15
N ASP A 10 -9.59 -7.69 15.83
CA ASP A 10 -8.43 -7.25 15.03
C ASP A 10 -8.28 -5.71 14.95
N ASP A 11 -8.23 -5.02 16.09
CA ASP A 11 -8.14 -3.54 16.22
C ASP A 11 -6.72 -2.99 15.97
N ARG A 12 -5.98 -3.59 15.04
CA ARG A 12 -4.72 -3.01 14.55
C ARG A 12 -5.02 -2.27 13.25
N ASP A 13 -4.63 -1.00 13.19
CA ASP A 13 -4.67 -0.24 11.94
C ASP A 13 -3.98 -1.07 10.83
N PRO A 14 -4.60 -1.21 9.65
CA PRO A 14 -4.03 -2.01 8.59
C PRO A 14 -2.68 -1.44 8.16
N GLU A 15 -1.69 -2.32 7.99
CA GLU A 15 -0.39 -1.94 7.47
C GLU A 15 -0.49 -1.82 5.95
N ILE A 16 -0.51 -0.57 5.46
CA ILE A 16 -0.63 -0.26 4.04
C ILE A 16 0.67 0.37 3.55
N GLU A 17 1.28 -0.23 2.53
CA GLU A 17 2.44 0.36 1.85
C GLU A 17 2.21 0.39 0.34
N LEU A 18 2.31 1.59 -0.23
CA LEU A 18 2.18 1.85 -1.66
C LEU A 18 3.57 1.95 -2.30
N PHE A 19 3.84 1.03 -3.23
CA PHE A 19 5.09 1.03 -3.98
C PHE A 19 4.88 1.79 -5.30
N VAL A 20 5.59 2.90 -5.47
CA VAL A 20 5.49 3.76 -6.65
C VAL A 20 6.78 3.75 -7.44
N LYS A 21 6.70 4.11 -8.73
CA LYS A 21 7.91 4.23 -9.54
C LYS A 21 8.77 5.39 -9.03
N ALA A 22 10.06 5.17 -8.83
CA ALA A 22 10.99 6.25 -8.54
C ALA A 22 11.21 7.18 -9.74
N GLY A 23 11.59 8.42 -9.46
CA GLY A 23 12.00 9.40 -10.44
C GLY A 23 13.34 9.05 -11.08
N ILE A 24 13.87 9.97 -11.91
CA ILE A 24 15.11 9.72 -12.64
C ILE A 24 16.34 9.61 -11.73
N ASP A 25 16.27 10.21 -10.55
CA ASP A 25 17.27 10.16 -9.49
C ASP A 25 17.24 8.84 -8.69
N GLY A 26 16.18 8.04 -8.83
CA GLY A 26 16.00 6.77 -8.12
C GLY A 26 15.44 6.93 -6.69
N GLU A 27 15.19 8.16 -6.24
CA GLU A 27 14.75 8.45 -4.86
C GLU A 27 13.43 9.24 -4.83
N SER A 28 13.23 10.16 -5.77
CA SER A 28 12.01 10.96 -5.82
C SER A 28 10.81 10.14 -6.29
N ILE A 29 9.59 10.63 -6.05
CA ILE A 29 8.38 10.06 -6.65
C ILE A 29 8.41 10.37 -8.15
N GLY A 30 8.37 9.32 -8.97
CA GLY A 30 8.36 9.43 -10.42
C GLY A 30 7.02 9.89 -10.97
N ASN A 31 7.04 10.44 -12.19
CA ASN A 31 5.81 10.82 -12.88
C ASN A 31 5.06 9.56 -13.36
N CYS A 32 4.06 9.15 -12.58
CA CYS A 32 3.20 8.00 -12.88
C CYS A 32 1.75 8.32 -12.52
N PRO A 33 0.84 8.50 -13.50
CA PRO A 33 -0.56 8.85 -13.23
C PRO A 33 -1.29 7.76 -12.42
N PHE A 34 -0.91 6.50 -12.59
CA PHE A 34 -1.47 5.39 -11.82
C PHE A 34 -1.06 5.41 -10.34
N SER A 35 0.20 5.76 -10.06
CA SER A 35 0.70 5.90 -8.69
C SER A 35 -0.02 7.06 -7.98
N GLN A 36 -0.18 8.17 -8.69
CA GLN A 36 -0.91 9.33 -8.18
C GLN A 36 -2.37 8.99 -7.88
N ARG A 37 -3.05 8.21 -8.74
CA ARG A 37 -4.43 7.79 -8.53
C ARG A 37 -4.60 6.99 -7.24
N LEU A 38 -3.77 5.97 -7.01
CA LEU A 38 -3.82 5.16 -5.78
C LEU A 38 -3.48 5.97 -4.53
N PHE A 39 -2.47 6.85 -4.62
CA PHE A 39 -2.12 7.77 -3.53
C PHE A 39 -3.32 8.66 -3.15
N MET A 40 -3.99 9.25 -4.14
CA MET A 40 -5.16 10.10 -3.90
C MET A 40 -6.30 9.32 -3.24
N ILE A 41 -6.53 8.07 -3.62
CA ILE A 41 -7.56 7.23 -3.00
C ILE A 41 -7.25 6.98 -1.53
N LEU A 42 -6.05 6.50 -1.19
CA LEU A 42 -5.64 6.26 0.20
C LEU A 42 -5.71 7.55 1.03
N TRP A 43 -5.28 8.68 0.46
CA TRP A 43 -5.36 9.99 1.10
C TRP A 43 -6.80 10.40 1.40
N LEU A 44 -7.72 10.25 0.43
CA LEU A 44 -9.14 10.59 0.60
C LEU A 44 -9.86 9.67 1.59
N LYS A 45 -9.42 8.42 1.73
CA LYS A 45 -9.91 7.47 2.73
C LYS A 45 -9.45 7.82 4.16
N GLY A 46 -8.47 8.71 4.31
CA GLY A 46 -7.99 9.17 5.62
C GLY A 46 -7.22 8.11 6.41
N VAL A 47 -6.68 7.10 5.73
CA VAL A 47 -5.88 6.03 6.36
C VAL A 47 -4.41 6.42 6.44
N VAL A 48 -3.70 5.85 7.41
CA VAL A 48 -2.24 5.94 7.49
C VAL A 48 -1.64 4.91 6.54
N PHE A 49 -0.71 5.33 5.68
CA PHE A 49 -0.01 4.45 4.75
C PHE A 49 1.40 4.97 4.48
N ASN A 50 2.28 4.05 4.10
CA ASN A 50 3.65 4.35 3.68
C ASN A 50 3.75 4.41 2.16
N VAL A 51 4.71 5.20 1.65
CA VAL A 51 5.02 5.27 0.23
C VAL A 51 6.49 4.94 0.03
N THR A 52 6.75 3.92 -0.77
CA THR A 52 8.10 3.48 -1.10
C THR A 52 8.35 3.64 -2.60
N THR A 53 9.39 4.39 -2.94
CA THR A 53 9.81 4.60 -4.32
C THR A 53 10.69 3.45 -4.78
N VAL A 54 10.39 2.92 -5.96
CA VAL A 54 11.06 1.76 -6.54
C VAL A 54 11.88 2.18 -7.75
N ASP A 55 13.21 2.11 -7.63
CA ASP A 55 14.11 2.24 -8.77
C ASP A 55 14.13 0.95 -9.60
N LEU A 56 13.53 1.02 -10.80
CA LEU A 56 13.48 -0.10 -11.74
C LEU A 56 14.83 -0.43 -12.40
N LYS A 57 15.80 0.49 -12.35
CA LYS A 57 17.17 0.27 -12.84
C LYS A 57 18.02 -0.46 -11.80
N ARG A 58 17.76 -0.21 -10.52
CA ARG A 58 18.44 -0.82 -9.38
C ARG A 58 17.43 -1.60 -8.55
N LYS A 59 16.88 -2.67 -9.13
CA LYS A 59 15.88 -3.52 -8.44
C LYS A 59 16.48 -4.06 -7.14
N PRO A 60 16.00 -3.62 -5.96
CA PRO A 60 16.46 -4.19 -4.69
C PRO A 60 16.07 -5.67 -4.63
N ALA A 61 16.91 -6.51 -4.03
CA ALA A 61 16.63 -7.95 -3.90
C ALA A 61 15.30 -8.20 -3.17
N ASP A 62 14.98 -7.36 -2.19
CA ASP A 62 13.77 -7.47 -1.37
C ASP A 62 12.49 -7.28 -2.20
N LEU A 63 12.52 -6.38 -3.19
CA LEU A 63 11.41 -6.16 -4.09
C LEU A 63 11.12 -7.38 -4.97
N HIS A 64 12.18 -8.06 -5.43
CA HIS A 64 12.03 -9.27 -6.24
C HIS A 64 11.39 -10.41 -5.44
N ASN A 65 11.70 -10.51 -4.14
CA ASN A 65 11.08 -11.49 -3.26
C ASN A 65 9.64 -11.14 -2.92
N LEU A 66 9.34 -9.85 -2.77
CA LEU A 66 8.00 -9.36 -2.47
C LEU A 66 7.06 -9.54 -3.68
N ALA A 67 7.47 -9.10 -4.88
CA ALA A 67 6.61 -9.08 -6.06
C ALA A 67 7.40 -9.41 -7.35
N PRO A 68 7.68 -10.70 -7.62
CA PRO A 68 8.49 -11.11 -8.77
C PRO A 68 7.78 -10.75 -10.08
N GLY A 69 8.41 -9.88 -10.88
CA GLY A 69 7.89 -9.47 -12.18
C GLY A 69 6.79 -8.40 -12.15
N THR A 70 6.41 -7.90 -10.97
CA THR A 70 5.42 -6.83 -10.85
C THR A 70 6.04 -5.47 -11.16
N HIS A 71 5.32 -4.67 -11.94
CA HIS A 71 5.69 -3.28 -12.21
C HIS A 71 4.91 -2.34 -11.28
N PRO A 72 5.55 -1.32 -10.69
CA PRO A 72 4.85 -0.27 -9.96
C PRO A 72 3.82 0.45 -10.85
N PRO A 73 2.68 0.90 -10.28
CA PRO A 73 2.38 0.82 -8.84
C PRO A 73 1.79 -0.53 -8.41
N PHE A 74 2.11 -0.92 -7.18
CA PHE A 74 1.49 -2.03 -6.47
C PHE A 74 1.41 -1.70 -4.98
N LEU A 75 0.64 -2.46 -4.22
CA LEU A 75 0.35 -2.18 -2.82
C LEU A 75 0.53 -3.44 -1.97
N THR A 76 1.04 -3.32 -0.76
CA THR A 76 0.91 -4.37 0.27
C THR A 76 -0.15 -3.95 1.27
N PHE A 77 -0.97 -4.92 1.68
CA PHE A 77 -1.96 -4.76 2.73
C PHE A 77 -1.75 -5.87 3.76
N ASN A 78 -1.30 -5.53 4.97
CA ASN A 78 -0.94 -6.51 6.01
C ASN A 78 0.04 -7.59 5.50
N GLY A 79 1.01 -7.18 4.66
CA GLY A 79 1.98 -8.08 4.03
C GLY A 79 1.51 -8.76 2.74
N ASP A 80 0.21 -8.74 2.41
CA ASP A 80 -0.31 -9.33 1.18
C ASP A 80 -0.13 -8.39 -0.01
N VAL A 81 0.58 -8.85 -1.03
CA VAL A 81 0.82 -8.07 -2.25
C VAL A 81 -0.43 -8.04 -3.12
N LYS A 82 -0.90 -6.82 -3.41
CA LYS A 82 -1.95 -6.51 -4.38
C LYS A 82 -1.32 -5.86 -5.61
N THR A 83 -1.62 -6.43 -6.76
CA THR A 83 -1.18 -5.95 -8.08
C THR A 83 -2.41 -5.62 -8.93
N ASP A 84 -2.21 -4.90 -10.04
CA ASP A 84 -3.29 -4.35 -10.88
C ASP A 84 -4.02 -3.19 -10.21
N VAL A 85 -3.89 -2.02 -10.82
CA VAL A 85 -4.44 -0.76 -10.29
C VAL A 85 -5.93 -0.87 -10.04
N ASN A 86 -6.70 -1.41 -10.99
CA ASN A 86 -8.16 -1.45 -10.86
C ASN A 86 -8.59 -2.38 -9.71
N LYS A 87 -7.90 -3.51 -9.53
CA LYS A 87 -8.17 -4.44 -8.43
C LYS A 87 -7.79 -3.86 -7.07
N ILE A 88 -6.71 -3.08 -7.01
CA ILE A 88 -6.32 -2.36 -5.79
C ILE A 88 -7.41 -1.35 -5.45
N GLU A 89 -7.92 -0.60 -6.43
CA GLU A 89 -9.00 0.38 -6.19
C GLU A 89 -10.28 -0.26 -5.68
N GLU A 90 -10.74 -1.34 -6.32
CA GLU A 90 -11.91 -2.12 -5.86
C GLU A 90 -11.70 -2.63 -4.42
N PHE A 91 -10.52 -3.20 -4.14
CA PHE A 91 -10.17 -3.69 -2.81
C PHE A 91 -10.17 -2.58 -1.76
N LEU A 92 -9.57 -1.43 -2.06
CA LEU A 92 -9.52 -0.29 -1.14
C LEU A 92 -10.91 0.31 -0.91
N GLU A 93 -11.77 0.33 -1.93
CA GLU A 93 -13.14 0.82 -1.80
C GLU A 93 -13.99 -0.10 -0.89
N GLU A 94 -13.86 -1.41 -1.06
CA GLU A 94 -14.56 -2.42 -0.25
C GLU A 94 -14.04 -2.50 1.19
N THR A 95 -12.71 -2.49 1.36
CA THR A 95 -12.06 -2.73 2.66
C THR A 95 -12.04 -1.48 3.53
N LEU A 96 -11.85 -0.31 2.92
CA LEU A 96 -11.80 0.98 3.61
C LEU A 96 -13.11 1.75 3.44
N ALA A 97 -14.22 1.05 3.20
CA ALA A 97 -15.54 1.68 3.17
C ALA A 97 -15.75 2.45 4.48
N PRO A 98 -16.20 3.72 4.43
CA PRO A 98 -16.48 4.45 5.66
C PRO A 98 -17.50 3.67 6.49
N GLU A 99 -17.33 3.65 7.82
CA GLU A 99 -18.37 3.16 8.71
C GLU A 99 -19.67 3.88 8.32
N LYS A 100 -20.64 3.13 7.83
CA LYS A 100 -21.94 3.68 7.45
C LYS A 100 -22.55 4.28 8.73
N TYR A 101 -22.56 5.61 8.80
CA TYR A 101 -23.31 6.38 9.80
C TYR A 101 -24.80 6.06 9.75
#